data_AF-A0AAV4JYK9-F1
#
_entry.id   AF-A0AAV4JYK9-F1
#
_cell.length_a   1.000
_cell.length_b   1.000
_cell.length_c   1.000
_cell.angle_alpha   90.00
_cell.angle_beta   90.00
_cell.angle_gamma   90.00
#
_symmetry.space_group_name_H-M   'P 1'
#
loop_
_entity.id
_entity.type
_entity.pdbx_description
1 polymer ?
#
loop_
_entity_poly.entity_id
_entity_poly.type
_entity_poly.pdbx_seq_one_letter_code
_entity_poly.pdbx_strand_id
1 'polypeptide(L)'
;MTFNLRMEKPKPVKRTIACRNLKGVDGRNFACDIKKEATNIKQPNTGAMLGAFNSNLRAILDKHAPLRTRTVTHRPSAPWMNEQIKDAKQE
;
A
#
# COMPACT_ATOMS: atom_id res chain seq x y z
N MET A 1 17.30 -49.69 11.47
CA MET A 1 18.06 -48.44 11.68
C MET A 1 17.12 -47.27 11.39
N THR A 2 16.71 -46.50 12.40
CA THR A 2 15.90 -45.30 12.21
C THR A 2 16.76 -44.06 12.42
N PHE A 3 16.81 -43.18 11.43
CA PHE A 3 17.60 -41.96 11.46
C PHE A 3 16.68 -40.79 11.84
N ASN A 4 16.94 -40.16 13.00
CA ASN A 4 16.15 -39.04 13.50
C ASN A 4 16.85 -37.72 13.19
N LEU A 5 16.37 -37.03 12.15
CA LEU A 5 16.82 -35.67 11.80
C LEU A 5 16.02 -34.63 12.58
N ARG A 6 16.68 -33.93 13.50
CA ARG A 6 16.11 -32.76 14.19
C ARG A 6 16.21 -31.55 13.27
N MET A 7 15.18 -31.33 12.45
CA MET A 7 15.06 -30.10 11.67
C MET A 7 14.21 -29.08 12.45
N GLU A 8 14.84 -28.00 12.90
CA GLU A 8 14.10 -26.87 13.46
C GLU A 8 13.48 -26.02 12.34
N LYS A 9 12.23 -25.60 12.54
CA LYS A 9 11.53 -24.76 11.56
C LYS A 9 12.19 -23.37 11.51
N PRO A 10 12.62 -22.90 10.32
CA PRO A 10 13.16 -21.56 10.18
C PRO A 10 12.15 -20.51 10.63
N LYS A 11 12.62 -19.52 11.40
CA LYS A 11 11.77 -18.42 11.86
C LYS A 11 11.28 -17.61 10.63
N PRO A 12 9.97 -17.28 10.56
CA PRO A 12 9.46 -16.47 9.47
C PRO A 12 10.14 -15.10 9.43
N VAL A 13 10.65 -14.72 8.26
CA VAL A 13 11.26 -13.40 8.05
C VAL A 13 10.15 -12.35 8.04
N LYS A 14 10.27 -11.31 8.87
CA LYS A 14 9.33 -10.18 8.92
C LYS A 14 9.95 -8.97 8.26
N ARG A 15 9.15 -8.17 7.54
CA ARG A 15 9.57 -6.91 6.91
C ARG A 15 8.58 -5.81 7.25
N THR A 16 9.09 -4.62 7.53
CA THR A 16 8.26 -3.43 7.76
C THR A 16 8.01 -2.72 6.44
N ILE A 17 6.75 -2.51 6.10
CA ILE A 17 6.34 -1.80 4.88
C ILE A 17 5.52 -0.57 5.25
N ALA A 18 5.71 0.51 4.53
CA ALA A 18 4.84 1.69 4.59
C ALA A 18 3.75 1.54 3.53
N CYS A 19 2.49 1.76 3.92
CA CYS A 19 1.35 1.58 3.03
C CYS A 19 0.20 2.52 3.40
N ARG A 20 -0.69 2.76 2.44
CA ARG A 20 -1.90 3.57 2.63
C ARG A 20 -3.13 2.71 2.39
N ASN A 21 -4.20 2.94 3.13
CA ASN A 21 -5.47 2.26 2.90
C ASN A 21 -6.29 2.98 1.81
N LEU A 22 -5.90 2.82 0.54
CA LEU A 22 -6.59 3.49 -0.56
C LEU A 22 -8.01 2.96 -0.80
N LYS A 23 -8.27 1.69 -0.47
CA LYS A 23 -9.60 1.08 -0.61
C LYS A 23 -10.63 1.65 0.36
N GLY A 24 -10.17 2.18 1.51
CA GLY A 24 -11.03 2.79 2.52
C GLY A 24 -11.30 4.28 2.32
N VAL A 25 -10.75 4.89 1.25
CA VAL A 25 -10.99 6.30 0.95
C VAL A 25 -12.41 6.48 0.43
N ASP A 26 -13.16 7.38 1.05
CA ASP A 26 -14.44 7.82 0.52
C ASP A 26 -14.20 8.72 -0.70
N GLY A 27 -14.49 8.19 -1.89
CA GLY A 27 -14.28 8.88 -3.15
C GLY A 27 -15.06 10.19 -3.28
N ARG A 28 -16.24 10.33 -2.65
CA ARG A 28 -17.03 11.58 -2.73
C ARG A 28 -16.37 12.69 -1.94
N ASN A 29 -16.00 12.40 -0.69
CA ASN A 29 -15.32 13.35 0.18
C ASN A 29 -13.93 13.73 -0.36
N PHE A 30 -13.19 12.75 -0.89
CA PHE A 30 -11.90 13.00 -1.53
C PHE A 30 -12.03 13.92 -2.76
N ALA A 31 -13.00 13.67 -3.64
CA ALA A 31 -13.24 14.51 -4.81
C ALA A 31 -13.68 15.93 -4.44
N CYS A 32 -14.48 16.09 -3.37
CA CYS A 32 -14.88 17.40 -2.86
C CYS A 32 -13.68 18.20 -2.36
N ASP A 33 -12.83 17.58 -1.54
CA ASP A 33 -11.61 18.22 -1.02
C ASP A 33 -10.65 18.61 -2.15
N ILE A 34 -10.48 17.76 -3.18
CA ILE A 34 -9.67 18.11 -4.36
C ILE A 34 -10.23 19.34 -5.08
N LYS A 35 -11.55 19.37 -5.34
CA LYS A 35 -12.18 20.51 -6.02
C LYS A 35 -12.00 21.82 -5.25
N LYS A 36 -12.10 21.76 -3.92
CA LYS A 36 -11.91 22.91 -3.03
C LYS A 36 -10.48 23.42 -3.06
N GLU A 37 -9.49 22.52 -3.03
CA GLU A 37 -8.08 22.93 -3.07
C GLU A 37 -7.65 23.40 -4.46
N ALA A 38 -8.17 22.79 -5.53
CA ALA A 38 -7.86 23.17 -6.91
C ALA A 38 -8.29 24.61 -7.24
N THR A 39 -9.45 25.07 -6.72
CA THR A 39 -9.92 26.45 -6.92
C THR A 39 -9.14 27.49 -6.12
N ASN A 40 -8.39 27.05 -5.10
CA ASN A 40 -7.60 27.92 -4.23
C ASN A 40 -6.19 28.19 -4.79
N ILE A 41 -5.73 27.42 -5.78
CA ILE A 41 -4.41 27.59 -6.37
C ILE A 41 -4.46 28.70 -7.42
N LYS A 42 -4.17 29.93 -6.98
CA LYS A 42 -3.96 31.10 -7.85
C LYS A 42 -2.52 31.57 -7.69
N GLN A 43 -1.61 31.01 -8.49
CA GLN A 43 -0.19 31.36 -8.48
C GLN A 43 0.20 31.89 -9.87
N PRO A 44 0.93 33.03 -9.97
CA PRO A 44 1.29 33.62 -11.26
C PRO A 44 2.41 32.86 -12.00
N ASN A 45 3.17 32.04 -11.27
CA ASN A 45 4.27 31.24 -11.82
C ASN A 45 3.88 29.75 -11.89
N THR A 46 3.99 29.15 -13.07
CA THR A 46 3.67 27.74 -13.34
C THR A 46 4.43 26.76 -12.44
N GLY A 47 5.70 27.04 -12.13
CA GLY A 47 6.50 26.17 -11.25
C GLY A 47 6.02 26.18 -9.79
N ALA A 48 5.72 27.37 -9.27
CA ALA A 48 5.18 27.53 -7.93
C ALA A 48 3.76 26.95 -7.82
N MET A 49 2.96 27.07 -8.89
CA MET A 49 1.63 26.46 -9.00
C MET A 49 1.70 24.94 -8.89
N LEU A 50 2.64 24.30 -9.60
CA LEU A 50 2.82 22.84 -9.56
C LEU A 50 3.28 22.35 -8.18
N GLY A 51 4.18 23.10 -7.53
CA GLY A 51 4.63 22.79 -6.17
C GLY A 51 3.49 22.85 -5.14
N ALA A 52 2.67 23.90 -5.21
CA ALA A 52 1.48 24.06 -4.36
C ALA A 52 0.47 22.94 -4.62
N PHE A 53 0.18 22.62 -5.88
CA PHE A 53 -0.72 21.54 -6.26
C PHE A 53 -0.28 20.18 -5.68
N ASN A 54 0.97 19.80 -5.89
CA ASN A 54 1.50 18.53 -5.38
C ASN A 54 1.48 18.45 -3.85
N SER A 55 1.78 19.56 -3.18
CA SER A 55 1.77 19.63 -1.72
C SER A 55 0.35 19.50 -1.17
N ASN A 56 -0.63 20.20 -1.76
CA ASN A 56 -2.03 20.14 -1.35
C ASN A 56 -2.61 18.74 -1.59
N LEU A 57 -2.34 18.12 -2.74
CA LEU A 57 -2.77 16.74 -3.00
C LEU A 57 -2.19 15.75 -1.99
N ARG A 58 -0.92 15.91 -1.61
CA ARG A 58 -0.29 15.05 -0.61
C ARG A 58 -0.94 15.23 0.77
N ALA A 59 -1.27 16.46 1.16
CA ALA A 59 -1.99 16.75 2.39
C ALA A 59 -3.41 16.16 2.39
N ILE A 60 -4.16 16.29 1.29
CA ILE A 60 -5.48 15.65 1.13
C ILE A 60 -5.33 14.13 1.24
N LEU A 61 -4.35 13.55 0.55
CA LEU A 61 -4.12 12.11 0.59
C LEU A 61 -3.73 11.63 1.99
N ASP A 62 -2.96 12.40 2.75
CA ASP A 62 -2.61 12.10 4.14
C ASP A 62 -3.81 12.18 5.08
N LYS A 63 -4.74 13.13 4.84
CA LYS A 63 -6.01 13.26 5.59
C LYS A 63 -6.92 12.04 5.38
N HIS A 64 -7.08 11.59 4.14
CA HIS A 64 -8.01 10.50 3.79
C HIS A 64 -7.40 9.10 3.91
N ALA A 65 -6.09 8.97 3.64
CA ALA A 65 -5.37 7.73 3.65
C ALA A 65 -3.96 7.94 4.24
N PRO A 66 -3.85 8.08 5.57
CA PRO A 66 -2.58 8.33 6.23
C PRO A 66 -1.61 7.18 5.96
N LEU A 67 -0.32 7.53 5.83
CA LEU A 67 0.74 6.54 5.67
C LEU A 67 0.88 5.76 6.98
N ARG A 68 0.66 4.45 6.92
CA ARG A 68 0.78 3.54 8.05
C ARG A 68 1.88 2.52 7.79
N THR A 69 2.72 2.32 8.79
CA THR A 69 3.72 1.24 8.79
C THR A 69 3.11 -0.03 9.35
N ARG A 70 3.26 -1.15 8.65
CA ARG A 70 2.88 -2.47 9.18
C ARG A 70 3.98 -3.49 8.93
N THR A 71 4.12 -4.42 9.87
CA THR A 71 5.04 -5.55 9.75
C THR A 71 4.32 -6.70 9.06
N VAL A 72 4.88 -7.16 7.95
CA VAL A 72 4.35 -8.27 7.14
C VAL A 72 5.36 -9.40 7.13
N THR A 73 4.87 -10.63 7.26
CA THR A 73 5.70 -11.83 7.07
C THR A 73 6.05 -12.00 5.60
N HIS A 74 7.34 -11.99 5.29
CA HIS A 74 7.84 -12.29 3.96
C HIS A 74 7.55 -13.76 3.63
N ARG A 75 6.68 -13.99 2.65
CA ARG A 75 6.37 -15.31 2.12
C ARG A 75 7.04 -15.42 0.75
N PRO A 76 8.15 -16.19 0.61
CA PRO A 76 8.74 -16.42 -0.70
C PRO A 76 7.71 -17.10 -1.60
N SER A 77 7.79 -16.81 -2.91
CA SER A 77 6.95 -17.49 -3.89
C SER A 77 7.19 -19.00 -3.81
N ALA A 78 6.11 -19.77 -3.70
CA ALA A 78 6.18 -21.23 -3.70
C ALA A 78 6.39 -21.71 -5.14
N PRO A 79 7.56 -22.24 -5.53
CA PRO A 79 7.85 -22.58 -6.92
C PRO A 79 6.96 -23.69 -7.47
N TRP A 80 6.45 -24.53 -6.58
CA TRP A 80 5.55 -25.65 -6.89
C TRP A 80 4.08 -25.23 -6.98
N MET A 81 3.72 -23.98 -6.66
CA MET A 81 2.34 -23.51 -6.70
C MET A 81 1.98 -23.04 -8.12
N ASN A 82 1.66 -24.00 -8.99
CA ASN A 82 1.17 -23.76 -10.34
C ASN A 82 -0.30 -23.29 -10.34
N GLU A 83 -0.80 -22.87 -11.51
CA GLU A 83 -2.17 -22.36 -11.65
C GLU A 83 -3.22 -23.44 -11.39
N GLN A 84 -2.99 -24.67 -11.87
CA GLN A 84 -3.85 -25.82 -11.62
C GLN A 84 -4.10 -26.08 -10.12
N ILE A 85 -3.05 -25.97 -9.28
CA ILE A 85 -3.14 -26.11 -7.82
C ILE A 85 -3.85 -24.92 -7.18
N LYS A 86 -3.73 -23.72 -7.75
CA LYS A 86 -4.45 -22.53 -7.25
C LYS A 86 -5.95 -22.65 -7.53
N ASP A 87 -6.30 -23.06 -8.74
CA ASP A 87 -7.70 -23.19 -9.17
C ASP A 87 -8.42 -24.27 -8.37
N ALA A 88 -7.82 -25.45 -8.22
CA ALA A 88 -8.35 -26.55 -7.40
C ALA A 88 -8.48 -26.21 -5.90
N LYS A 89 -7.83 -25.14 -5.41
CA LYS A 89 -7.95 -24.66 -4.04
C LYS A 89 -9.08 -23.63 -3.87
N GLN A 90 -9.55 -23.02 -4.96
CA GLN A 90 -10.62 -22.03 -4.94
C GLN A 90 -12.03 -22.63 -5.09
N GLU A 91 -12.13 -23.86 -5.61
CA GLU A 91 -13.34 -24.72 -5.53
C GLU A 91 -13.53 -25.29 -4.12
#